data_AF-A0A4P9WRG8-F1
#
_entry.id   AF-A0A4P9WRG8-F1
#
_cell.length_a   1.000
_cell.length_b   1.000
_cell.length_c   1.000
_cell.angle_alpha   90.00
_cell.angle_beta   90.00
_cell.angle_gamma   90.00
#
_symmetry.space_group_name_H-M   'P 1'
#
loop_
_entity.id
_entity.type
_entity.pdbx_description
1 polymer ?
#
loop_
_entity_poly.entity_id
_entity_poly.type
_entity_poly.pdbx_seq_one_letter_code
_entity_poly.pdbx_strand_id
1 'polypeptide(L)'
;VASSATVQDEADADAARLRQTVAADRSFALQAALVRIMKARGRMDHRSLTTQVVAQVAPRFVPTPMVVKHAIEVLLEKGFLGRDPDHRDVYHYVS
;
A
#
# COMPACT_ATOMS: atom_id res chain seq x y z
N VAL A 1 -7.39 -2.07 44.33
CA VAL A 1 -8.02 -2.61 43.11
C VAL A 1 -7.97 -1.62 41.92
N ALA A 2 -7.81 -0.31 42.15
CA ALA A 2 -7.74 0.69 41.06
C ALA A 2 -6.50 0.62 40.13
N SER A 3 -5.42 -0.07 40.52
CA SER A 3 -4.16 -0.10 39.74
C SER A 3 -4.11 -1.13 38.61
N SER A 4 -5.01 -2.12 38.55
CA SER A 4 -4.99 -3.12 37.47
C SER A 4 -5.74 -2.66 36.21
N ALA A 5 -6.74 -1.78 36.36
CA ALA A 5 -7.54 -1.30 35.23
C ALA A 5 -6.78 -0.32 34.32
N THR A 6 -5.94 0.55 34.89
CA THR A 6 -5.13 1.51 34.14
C THR A 6 -4.00 0.84 33.34
N VAL A 7 -3.40 -0.23 33.88
CA VAL A 7 -2.32 -0.96 33.21
C VAL A 7 -2.83 -1.76 32.00
N GLN A 8 -4.06 -2.28 32.06
CA GLN A 8 -4.69 -2.98 30.94
C GLN A 8 -5.05 -2.01 29.80
N ASP A 9 -5.62 -0.84 30.13
CA ASP A 9 -5.99 0.18 29.15
C ASP A 9 -4.78 0.75 28.39
N GLU A 10 -3.66 1.00 29.09
CA GLU A 10 -2.40 1.42 28.45
C GLU A 10 -1.82 0.34 27.52
N ALA A 11 -1.85 -0.93 27.93
CA ALA A 11 -1.34 -2.03 27.12
C ALA A 11 -2.15 -2.23 25.82
N ASP A 12 -3.48 -2.11 25.88
CA ASP A 12 -4.36 -2.14 24.72
C ASP A 12 -4.13 -0.93 23.79
N ALA A 13 -3.91 0.26 24.36
CA ALA A 13 -3.58 1.46 23.61
C ALA A 13 -2.22 1.34 22.88
N ASP A 14 -1.20 0.80 23.55
CA ASP A 14 0.11 0.57 22.93
C ASP A 14 0.05 -0.48 21.83
N ALA A 15 -0.71 -1.56 22.03
CA ALA A 15 -0.94 -2.56 20.99
C ALA A 15 -1.67 -1.95 19.77
N ALA A 16 -2.63 -1.06 19.98
CA ALA A 16 -3.32 -0.35 18.90
C ALA A 16 -2.38 0.58 18.12
N ARG A 17 -1.53 1.33 18.82
CA ARG A 17 -0.50 2.20 18.21
C ARG A 17 0.47 1.38 17.36
N LEU A 18 0.96 0.26 17.89
CA LEU A 18 1.86 -0.63 17.15
C LEU A 18 1.21 -1.16 15.86
N ARG A 19 -0.06 -1.59 15.94
CA ARG A 19 -0.80 -2.06 14.75
C ARG A 19 -0.93 -0.96 13.70
N GLN A 20 -1.18 0.28 14.11
CA GLN A 20 -1.26 1.42 13.21
C GLN A 20 0.08 1.71 12.52
N THR A 21 1.18 1.70 13.26
CA THR A 21 2.53 1.88 12.70
C THR A 21 2.85 0.80 11.69
N VAL A 22 2.59 -0.47 12.02
CA VAL A 22 2.80 -1.60 11.09
C VAL A 22 1.94 -1.46 9.83
N ALA A 23 0.70 -1.00 9.95
CA ALA A 23 -0.18 -0.77 8.80
C ALA A 23 0.35 0.35 7.89
N ALA A 24 0.85 1.45 8.48
CA ALA A 24 1.47 2.54 7.74
C ALA A 24 2.73 2.06 6.99
N ASP A 25 3.62 1.33 7.65
CA ASP A 25 4.84 0.79 7.05
C ASP A 25 4.54 -0.14 5.86
N ARG A 26 3.52 -1.01 6.00
CA ARG A 26 3.05 -1.86 4.90
C ARG A 26 2.51 -1.06 3.73
N SER A 27 1.77 0.02 4.00
CA SER A 27 1.28 0.94 2.97
C SER A 27 2.43 1.61 2.22
N PHE A 28 3.43 2.12 2.93
CA PHE A 28 4.63 2.72 2.31
C PHE A 28 5.43 1.71 1.50
N ALA A 29 5.64 0.50 2.02
CA ALA A 29 6.33 -0.58 1.31
C ALA A 29 5.61 -0.96 0.00
N LEU A 30 4.27 -0.98 0.03
CA LEU A 30 3.45 -1.25 -1.14
C LEU A 30 3.55 -0.14 -2.19
N GLN A 31 3.44 1.14 -1.78
CA GLN A 31 3.62 2.29 -2.67
C GLN A 31 5.02 2.29 -3.30
N ALA A 32 6.07 2.03 -2.53
CA ALA A 32 7.43 1.95 -3.02
C ALA A 32 7.65 0.78 -4.01
N ALA A 33 6.96 -0.35 -3.81
CA ALA A 33 6.97 -1.46 -4.76
C ALA A 33 6.29 -1.09 -6.08
N LEU A 34 5.10 -0.47 -6.03
CA LEU A 34 4.38 0.03 -7.21
C LEU A 34 5.23 0.99 -8.03
N VAL A 35 5.82 2.00 -7.38
CA VAL A 35 6.69 2.98 -8.06
C VAL A 35 7.88 2.32 -8.72
N ARG A 36 8.56 1.36 -8.05
CA ARG A 36 9.69 0.63 -8.64
C ARG A 36 9.28 -0.18 -9.87
N ILE A 37 8.15 -0.89 -9.82
CA ILE A 37 7.63 -1.67 -10.96
C ILE A 37 7.29 -0.74 -12.13
N MET A 38 6.53 0.33 -11.87
CA MET A 38 6.07 1.25 -12.90
C MET A 38 7.21 2.05 -13.52
N LYS A 39 8.19 2.50 -12.72
CA LYS A 39 9.39 3.20 -13.22
C LYS A 39 10.22 2.31 -14.16
N ALA A 40 10.30 1.00 -13.88
CA ALA A 40 11.04 0.07 -14.73
C ALA A 40 10.30 -0.33 -16.02
N ARG A 41 8.96 -0.26 -16.02
CA ARG A 41 8.11 -0.76 -17.11
C ARG A 41 7.52 0.33 -17.98
N GLY A 42 7.37 1.54 -17.46
CA GLY A 42 6.79 2.70 -18.15
C GLY A 42 5.27 2.66 -18.27
N ARG A 43 4.69 1.53 -18.69
CA ARG A 43 3.24 1.34 -18.90
C ARG A 43 2.81 -0.08 -18.51
N MET A 44 1.65 -0.23 -17.87
CA MET A 44 1.15 -1.54 -17.43
C MET A 44 -0.36 -1.53 -17.16
N ASP A 45 -1.05 -2.63 -17.47
CA ASP A 45 -2.44 -2.82 -17.09
C ASP A 45 -2.61 -3.16 -15.59
N HIS A 46 -3.80 -2.89 -15.05
CA HIS A 46 -4.11 -3.04 -13.64
C HIS A 46 -3.92 -4.47 -13.11
N ARG A 47 -4.29 -5.48 -13.90
CA ARG A 47 -4.18 -6.88 -13.48
C ARG A 47 -2.72 -7.30 -13.37
N SER A 48 -1.91 -6.96 -14.36
CA SER A 48 -0.47 -7.23 -14.35
C SER A 48 0.24 -6.50 -13.22
N LEU A 49 -0.11 -5.23 -12.98
CA LEU A 49 0.48 -4.43 -11.90
C LEU A 49 0.13 -5.01 -10.52
N THR A 50 -1.14 -5.36 -10.31
CA THR A 50 -1.61 -5.97 -9.06
C THR A 50 -0.93 -7.31 -8.81
N THR A 51 -0.79 -8.15 -9.83
CA THR A 51 -0.14 -9.46 -9.69
C THR A 51 1.34 -9.30 -9.32
N GLN A 52 2.06 -8.42 -10.02
CA GLN A 52 3.49 -8.20 -9.76
C GLN A 52 3.75 -7.58 -8.38
N VAL A 53 2.96 -6.59 -7.97
CA VAL A 53 3.18 -5.94 -6.68
C VAL A 53 2.88 -6.89 -5.52
N VAL A 54 1.80 -7.69 -5.60
CA VAL A 54 1.46 -8.68 -4.58
C VAL A 54 2.58 -9.71 -4.46
N ALA A 55 3.07 -10.24 -5.60
CA ALA A 55 4.18 -11.19 -5.61
C ALA A 55 5.46 -10.60 -4.97
N GLN A 56 5.73 -9.31 -5.17
CA GLN A 56 6.91 -8.65 -4.64
C GLN A 56 6.86 -8.42 -3.11
N VAL A 57 5.67 -8.15 -2.54
CA VAL A 57 5.51 -7.89 -1.10
C VAL A 57 5.11 -9.12 -0.28
N ALA A 58 4.62 -10.18 -0.94
CA ALA A 58 4.19 -11.44 -0.32
C ALA A 58 5.17 -12.06 0.69
N PRO A 59 6.51 -11.98 0.53
CA PRO A 59 7.44 -12.49 1.53
C PRO A 59 7.33 -11.83 2.91
N ARG A 60 6.71 -10.65 3.00
CA ARG A 60 6.57 -9.87 4.24
C ARG A 60 5.12 -9.75 4.69
N PHE A 61 4.19 -9.57 3.75
CA PHE A 61 2.76 -9.48 4.02
C PHE A 61 1.96 -9.70 2.74
N VAL A 62 0.71 -10.14 2.89
CA VAL A 62 -0.22 -10.32 1.77
C VAL A 62 -1.24 -9.17 1.80
N PRO A 63 -1.11 -8.15 0.92
CA PRO A 63 -2.08 -7.06 0.86
C PRO A 63 -3.39 -7.55 0.25
N THR A 64 -4.51 -6.98 0.71
CA THR A 64 -5.81 -7.23 0.07
C THR A 64 -5.93 -6.42 -1.23
N PRO A 65 -6.78 -6.84 -2.19
CA PRO A 65 -7.00 -6.09 -3.43
C PRO A 65 -7.40 -4.63 -3.19
N MET A 66 -8.19 -4.38 -2.13
CA MET A 66 -8.63 -3.03 -1.74
C MET A 66 -7.43 -2.14 -1.35
N VAL A 67 -6.47 -2.66 -0.59
CA VAL A 67 -5.26 -1.92 -0.18
C VAL A 67 -4.37 -1.60 -1.38
N VAL A 68 -4.25 -2.52 -2.33
CA VAL A 68 -3.50 -2.27 -3.59
C VAL A 68 -4.17 -1.18 -4.41
N LYS A 69 -5.49 -1.25 -4.58
CA LYS A 69 -6.25 -0.23 -5.31
C LYS A 69 -6.09 1.16 -4.68
N HIS A 70 -6.22 1.25 -3.35
CA HIS A 70 -6.04 2.51 -2.64
C HIS A 70 -4.60 3.05 -2.79
N ALA A 71 -3.58 2.20 -2.73
CA ALA A 71 -2.20 2.61 -2.97
C ALA A 71 -1.99 3.16 -4.39
N ILE A 72 -2.63 2.59 -5.41
CA ILE A 72 -2.59 3.11 -6.78
C ILE A 72 -3.30 4.47 -6.87
N GLU A 73 -4.46 4.64 -6.22
CA GLU A 73 -5.17 5.92 -6.15
C GLU A 73 -4.29 7.02 -5.52
N VAL A 74 -3.64 6.73 -4.40
CA VAL A 74 -2.69 7.66 -3.76
C VAL A 74 -1.53 8.02 -4.69
N LEU A 75 -1.02 7.08 -5.50
CA LEU A 75 0.07 7.36 -6.43
C LEU A 75 -0.38 8.15 -7.67
N LEU A 76 -1.63 8.00 -8.10
CA LEU A 76 -2.25 8.85 -9.12
C LEU A 76 -2.41 10.29 -8.58
N GLU A 77 -2.92 10.44 -7.36
CA GLU A 77 -3.09 11.76 -6.70
C GLU A 77 -1.76 12.49 -6.50
N LYS A 78 -0.71 11.75 -6.12
CA LYS A 78 0.64 12.29 -5.97
C LYS A 78 1.37 12.53 -7.30
N GLY A 79 0.78 12.16 -8.43
CA GLY A 79 1.37 12.35 -9.76
C GLY A 79 2.53 11.42 -10.10
N PHE A 80 2.71 10.31 -9.37
CA PHE A 80 3.70 9.27 -9.75
C PHE A 80 3.19 8.39 -10.89
N LEU A 81 1.87 8.25 -11.00
CA LEU A 81 1.21 7.48 -12.05
C LEU A 81 0.18 8.37 -12.76
N GLY A 82 -0.09 8.04 -14.02
CA GLY A 82 -1.19 8.57 -14.79
C GLY A 82 -2.03 7.45 -15.38
N ARG A 83 -3.30 7.72 -15.65
CA ARG A 83 -4.15 6.80 -16.42
C ARG A 83 -3.96 7.06 -17.90
N ASP A 84 -3.89 5.99 -18.68
CA ASP A 84 -3.90 6.07 -20.13
C ASP A 84 -5.20 6.76 -20.61
N PRO A 85 -5.13 7.67 -21.60
CA PRO A 85 -6.29 8.42 -22.06
C PRO A 85 -7.34 7.53 -22.74
N ASP A 86 -6.89 6.45 -23.38
CA ASP A 86 -7.75 5.55 -24.16
C ASP A 86 -8.18 4.33 -23.33
N HIS A 87 -7.36 3.91 -22.35
CA HIS A 87 -7.54 2.67 -21.58
C HIS A 87 -7.54 2.92 -20.07
N ARG A 88 -8.72 2.97 -19.44
CA ARG A 88 -8.86 3.28 -18.00
C ARG A 88 -8.18 2.28 -17.05
N ASP A 89 -7.93 1.07 -17.53
CA ASP A 89 -7.27 -0.02 -16.81
C ASP A 89 -5.74 -0.03 -17.01
N VAL A 90 -5.19 0.90 -17.78
CA VAL A 90 -3.76 1.03 -18.03
C VAL A 90 -3.20 2.26 -17.30
N TYR A 91 -2.06 2.06 -16.65
CA TYR A 91 -1.31 3.11 -15.98
C TYR A 91 0.00 3.37 -16.72
N HIS A 92 0.50 4.60 -16.65
CA HIS A 92 1.84 4.98 -17.06
C HIS A 92 2.57 5.68 -15.92
N TYR A 93 3.89 5.53 -15.87
CA TYR A 93 4.73 6.27 -14.92
C TYR A 93 4.84 7.73 -15.36
N VAL A 94 4.55 8.65 -14.43
CA VAL A 94 4.64 10.10 -14.64
C VAL A 94 5.81 10.54 -13.77
N SER A 95 6.86 11.06 -14.41
CA SER A 95 8.11 11.40 -13.72
C SER A 95 8.10 12.81 -13.17
#